data_AF-A0A967KF18-F1
#
_entry.id   AF-A0A967KF18-F1
#
_cell.length_a   1.000
_cell.length_b   1.000
_cell.length_c   1.000
_cell.angle_alpha   90.00
_cell.angle_beta   90.00
_cell.angle_gamma   90.00
#
_symmetry.space_group_name_H-M   'P 1'
#
loop_
_entity.id
_entity.type
_entity.pdbx_description
1 polymer ?
#
loop_
_entity_poly.entity_id
_entity_poly.type
_entity_poly.pdbx_seq_one_letter_code
_entity_poly.pdbx_strand_id
1 'polypeptide(L)'
;MIGWGEVFALSSALVWAFSVILLRRSGETLPALELNLFKNVLGMVLVVPTIWIVSGLALPVYAPGELLIVFLSGFLGIAVADTWYLKGLNIMGASRT
;
A
#
# COMPACT_ATOMS: atom_id res chain seq x y z
N MET A 1 12.32 -15.19 -24.56
CA MET A 1 12.67 -15.48 -23.15
C MET A 1 12.09 -14.35 -22.33
N ILE A 2 11.26 -14.65 -21.34
CA ILE A 2 10.68 -13.63 -20.46
C ILE A 2 11.79 -13.10 -19.55
N GLY A 3 11.99 -11.79 -19.51
CA GLY A 3 12.96 -11.10 -18.65
C GLY A 3 12.45 -10.97 -17.21
N TRP A 4 13.37 -10.82 -16.25
CA TRP A 4 13.03 -10.67 -14.83
C TRP A 4 12.05 -9.52 -14.56
N GLY A 5 12.18 -8.40 -15.29
CA GLY A 5 11.26 -7.26 -15.17
C GLY A 5 9.81 -7.61 -15.56
N GLU A 6 9.61 -8.42 -16.59
CA GLU A 6 8.29 -8.85 -17.05
C GLU A 6 7.65 -9.79 -16.01
N VAL A 7 8.44 -10.67 -15.40
CA VAL A 7 7.99 -11.53 -14.30
C VAL A 7 7.53 -10.68 -13.12
N PHE A 8 8.31 -9.68 -12.70
CA PHE A 8 7.94 -8.80 -11.58
C PHE A 8 6.71 -7.95 -11.89
N ALA A 9 6.57 -7.45 -13.12
CA ALA A 9 5.39 -6.68 -13.53
C ALA A 9 4.11 -7.53 -13.48
N LEU A 10 4.14 -8.75 -14.04
CA LEU A 10 3.00 -9.66 -14.04
C LEU A 10 2.63 -10.12 -12.63
N SER A 11 3.63 -10.47 -11.81
CA SER A 11 3.38 -10.88 -10.42
C SER A 11 2.87 -9.72 -9.56
N SER A 12 3.36 -8.50 -9.75
CA SER A 12 2.81 -7.31 -9.08
C SER A 12 1.33 -7.08 -9.44
N ALA A 13 0.98 -7.16 -10.74
CA ALA A 13 -0.40 -7.02 -11.19
C ALA A 13 -1.31 -8.12 -10.60
N LEU A 14 -0.83 -9.35 -10.55
CA LEU A 14 -1.55 -10.48 -9.95
C LEU A 14 -1.79 -10.25 -8.45
N VAL A 15 -0.75 -9.93 -7.69
CA VAL A 15 -0.84 -9.66 -6.24
C VAL A 15 -1.79 -8.51 -5.98
N TRP A 16 -1.71 -7.43 -6.76
CA TRP A 16 -2.61 -6.30 -6.64
C TRP A 16 -4.08 -6.69 -6.87
N ALA A 17 -4.37 -7.47 -7.91
CA ALA A 17 -5.72 -7.95 -8.17
C ALA A 17 -6.30 -8.74 -6.98
N PHE A 18 -5.51 -9.65 -6.40
CA PHE A 18 -5.91 -10.36 -5.18
C PHE A 18 -6.12 -9.43 -3.99
N SER A 19 -5.21 -8.48 -3.77
CA SER A 19 -5.32 -7.51 -2.68
C SER A 19 -6.60 -6.68 -2.79
N VAL A 20 -6.99 -6.22 -3.99
CA VAL A 20 -8.23 -5.45 -4.19
C VAL A 20 -9.47 -6.29 -3.88
N ILE A 21 -9.50 -7.57 -4.27
CA ILE A 21 -10.61 -8.47 -3.95
C ILE A 21 -10.74 -8.67 -2.43
N LEU A 22 -9.62 -8.92 -1.74
CA LEU A 22 -9.60 -9.09 -0.28
C LEU A 22 -10.01 -7.82 0.46
N LEU A 23 -9.44 -6.67 0.09
CA LEU A 23 -9.76 -5.37 0.68
C LEU A 23 -11.22 -5.00 0.47
N ARG A 24 -11.79 -5.32 -0.69
CA ARG A 24 -13.22 -5.14 -0.94
C ARG A 24 -14.06 -6.01 0.00
N ARG A 25 -13.73 -7.28 0.15
CA ARG A 25 -14.48 -8.19 1.04
C ARG A 25 -14.41 -7.74 2.50
N SER A 26 -13.25 -7.26 2.94
CA SER A 26 -13.10 -6.64 4.27
C SER A 26 -13.79 -5.28 4.38
N GLY A 27 -13.94 -4.58 3.25
CA GLY A 27 -14.72 -3.35 3.03
C GLY A 27 -16.18 -3.41 3.42
N GLU A 28 -16.79 -4.60 3.34
CA GLU A 28 -18.21 -4.80 3.64
C GLU A 28 -18.51 -4.72 5.14
N THR A 29 -17.51 -4.97 6.00
CA THR A 29 -17.68 -4.99 7.46
C THR A 29 -16.93 -3.87 8.17
N LEU A 30 -15.85 -3.35 7.57
CA LEU A 30 -14.97 -2.36 8.20
C LEU A 30 -15.03 -0.99 7.47
N PRO A 31 -15.03 0.13 8.22
CA PRO A 31 -14.88 1.46 7.63
C PRO A 31 -13.54 1.64 6.88
N ALA A 32 -13.54 2.50 5.86
CA ALA A 32 -12.37 2.74 5.01
C ALA A 32 -11.11 3.20 5.78
N LEU A 33 -11.26 3.91 6.89
CA LEU A 33 -10.14 4.33 7.74
C LEU A 33 -9.49 3.14 8.46
N GLU A 34 -10.30 2.24 9.03
CA GLU A 34 -9.81 1.05 9.74
C GLU A 34 -9.11 0.07 8.78
N LEU A 35 -9.65 -0.08 7.57
CA LEU A 35 -9.01 -0.85 6.50
C LEU A 35 -7.69 -0.23 6.05
N ASN A 36 -7.63 1.10 5.97
CA ASN A 36 -6.40 1.80 5.64
C ASN A 36 -5.33 1.59 6.71
N LEU A 37 -5.71 1.67 7.99
CA LEU A 37 -4.81 1.38 9.11
C LEU A 37 -4.34 -0.07 9.07
N PHE A 38 -5.25 -1.02 8.89
CA PHE A 38 -4.91 -2.44 8.81
C PHE A 38 -3.92 -2.72 7.67
N LYS A 39 -4.19 -2.22 6.45
CA LYS A 39 -3.27 -2.45 5.32
C LYS A 39 -1.90 -1.84 5.56
N ASN A 40 -1.83 -0.67 6.20
CA ASN A 40 -0.57 0.00 6.49
C ASN A 40 0.22 -0.71 7.58
N VAL A 41 -0.44 -1.21 8.63
CA VAL A 41 0.22 -2.02 9.66
C VAL A 41 0.76 -3.30 9.06
N LEU A 42 -0.04 -4.02 8.26
CA LEU A 42 0.42 -5.22 7.56
C LEU A 42 1.60 -4.90 6.63
N GLY A 43 1.51 -3.80 5.88
CA GLY A 43 2.58 -3.30 5.02
C GLY A 43 3.85 -3.03 5.80
N MET A 44 3.78 -2.34 6.95
CA MET A 44 4.93 -2.09 7.82
C MET A 44 5.56 -3.39 8.32
N VAL A 45 4.75 -4.35 8.78
CA VAL A 45 5.23 -5.65 9.27
C VAL A 45 5.97 -6.42 8.17
N LEU A 46 5.59 -6.26 6.90
CA LEU A 46 6.26 -6.92 5.77
C LEU A 46 7.46 -6.12 5.24
N VAL A 47 7.35 -4.80 5.17
CA VAL A 47 8.37 -3.92 4.58
C VAL A 47 9.58 -3.77 5.50
N VAL A 48 9.40 -3.63 6.82
CA VAL A 48 10.51 -3.50 7.78
C VAL A 48 11.52 -4.64 7.68
N PRO A 49 11.12 -5.94 7.78
CA PRO A 49 12.07 -7.04 7.63
C PRO A 49 12.60 -7.14 6.20
N THR A 50 11.81 -6.76 5.18
CA THR A 50 12.28 -6.75 3.78
C THR A 50 13.42 -5.76 3.59
N ILE A 51 13.29 -4.54 4.11
CA ILE A 51 14.35 -3.52 4.10
C ILE A 51 15.56 -4.05 4.86
N TRP A 52 15.34 -4.67 6.02
CA TRP A 52 16.42 -5.21 6.83
C TRP A 52 17.25 -6.27 6.11
N ILE A 53 16.59 -7.18 5.38
CA ILE A 53 17.24 -8.26 4.63
C ILE A 53 17.95 -7.73 3.37
N VAL A 54 17.34 -6.78 2.65
CA VAL A 54 17.83 -6.34 1.34
C VAL A 54 18.83 -5.19 1.44
N SER A 55 18.56 -4.19 2.29
CA SER A 55 19.34 -2.96 2.42
C SER A 55 20.20 -2.90 3.69
N GLY A 56 19.98 -3.81 4.65
CA GLY A 56 20.69 -3.85 5.93
C GLY A 56 20.14 -2.87 6.98
N LEU A 57 20.95 -2.61 8.01
CA LEU A 57 20.63 -1.73 9.16
C LEU A 57 21.10 -0.27 8.97
N ALA A 58 21.64 0.08 7.81
CA ALA A 58 22.15 1.42 7.58
C ALA A 58 20.98 2.41 7.55
N LEU A 59 20.92 3.30 8.54
CA LEU A 59 19.94 4.37 8.56
C LEU A 59 20.36 5.46 7.57
N PRO A 60 19.51 5.78 6.58
CA PRO A 60 19.76 6.91 5.69
C PRO A 60 19.74 8.23 6.47
N VAL A 61 20.73 9.08 6.20
CA VAL A 61 20.81 10.43 6.77
C VAL A 61 20.01 11.36 5.85
N TYR A 62 18.86 11.83 6.32
CA TYR A 62 18.02 12.78 5.59
C TYR A 62 18.20 14.19 6.11
N ALA A 63 18.19 15.17 5.20
CA ALA A 63 18.07 16.56 5.58
C ALA A 63 16.65 16.86 6.11
N PRO A 64 16.46 17.84 7.02
CA PRO A 64 15.14 18.17 7.56
C PRO A 64 14.08 18.49 6.49
N GLY A 65 14.49 19.11 5.37
CA GLY A 65 13.59 19.40 4.24
C GLY A 65 13.11 18.15 3.50
N GLU A 66 13.98 17.15 3.32
CA GLU A 66 13.62 15.87 2.70
C GLU A 66 12.65 15.10 3.59
N LEU A 67 12.89 15.14 4.90
CA LEU A 67 12.05 14.52 5.92
C LEU A 67 10.64 15.13 5.92
N LEU A 68 10.53 16.45 5.75
CA LEU A 68 9.25 17.14 5.58
C LEU A 68 8.51 16.67 4.31
N ILE A 69 9.22 16.56 3.18
CA ILE A 69 8.65 16.08 1.91
C ILE A 69 8.15 14.63 2.04
N VAL A 70 8.91 13.77 2.72
CA VAL A 70 8.50 12.39 3.00
C VAL A 70 7.25 12.34 3.86
N PHE A 71 7.18 13.15 4.92
CA PHE A 71 5.98 13.22 5.76
C PHE A 71 4.76 13.74 5.00
N LEU A 72 4.91 14.82 4.22
CA LEU A 72 3.81 15.38 3.45
C LEU A 72 3.32 14.44 2.35
N SER A 73 4.25 13.79 1.64
CA SER A 73 3.91 12.80 0.60
C SER A 73 3.25 11.55 1.20
N GLY A 74 3.75 11.08 2.34
CA GLY A 74 3.13 9.98 3.10
C GLY A 74 1.72 10.35 3.57
N PHE A 75 1.52 11.53 4.13
CA PHE A 75 0.19 11.98 4.55
C PHE A 75 -0.79 12.07 3.36
N LEU A 76 -0.38 12.72 2.27
CA LEU A 76 -1.25 12.87 1.10
C LEU A 76 -1.54 11.54 0.40
N GLY A 77 -0.52 10.71 0.19
CA GLY A 77 -0.66 9.43 -0.50
C GLY A 77 -1.32 8.35 0.35
N ILE A 78 -0.83 8.17 1.58
CA ILE A 78 -1.22 7.04 2.43
C ILE A 78 -2.42 7.39 3.30
N ALA A 79 -2.49 8.59 3.89
CA ALA A 79 -3.63 8.91 4.75
C ALA A 79 -4.84 9.39 3.93
N VAL A 80 -4.65 10.34 3.01
CA VAL A 80 -5.76 10.95 2.27
C VAL A 80 -6.17 10.11 1.06
N ALA A 81 -5.25 9.84 0.13
CA ALA A 81 -5.61 9.18 -1.12
C ALA A 81 -6.08 7.74 -0.92
N ASP A 82 -5.42 6.96 -0.05
CA ASP A 82 -5.83 5.58 0.23
C ASP A 82 -7.19 5.48 0.94
N THR A 83 -7.47 6.40 1.88
CA THR A 83 -8.79 6.42 2.51
C THR A 83 -9.88 6.75 1.50
N TRP A 84 -9.64 7.65 0.55
CA TRP A 84 -10.59 7.90 -0.55
C TRP A 84 -10.71 6.71 -1.49
N TYR A 85 -9.60 6.04 -1.83
CA TYR A 85 -9.63 4.83 -2.64
C TYR A 85 -10.48 3.73 -2.00
N LEU A 86 -10.24 3.42 -0.73
CA LEU A 86 -11.00 2.40 0.03
C LEU A 86 -12.45 2.83 0.26
N LYS A 87 -12.71 4.12 0.46
CA LYS A 87 -14.07 4.65 0.55
C LYS A 87 -14.81 4.49 -0.78
N GLY A 88 -14.15 4.77 -1.90
CA GLY A 88 -14.69 4.51 -3.24
C GLY A 88 -14.99 3.02 -3.45
N LEU A 89 -14.07 2.14 -3.04
CA LEU A 89 -14.25 0.69 -3.11
C LEU A 89 -15.46 0.20 -2.27
N ASN A 90 -15.66 0.77 -1.08
CA ASN A 90 -16.80 0.45 -0.21
C ASN A 90 -18.13 0.98 -0.77
N ILE A 91 -18.15 2.18 -1.34
CA ILE A 91 -19.37 2.81 -1.87
C ILE A 91 -19.83 2.16 -3.18
N MET A 92 -18.90 1.77 -4.05
CA MET A 92 -19.21 1.29 -5.41
C MET A 92 -19.81 -0.13 -5.46
N GLY A 93 -20.01 -0.81 -4.32
CA GLY A 93 -20.79 -2.04 -4.16
C GLY A 93 -20.88 -2.97 -5.38
N ALA A 94 -19.96 -3.94 -5.49
CA ALA A 94 -20.00 -5.13 -6.36
C ALA A 94 -20.27 -5.05 -7.87
N SER A 95 -20.77 -3.96 -8.45
CA SER A 95 -21.38 -4.05 -9.80
C SER A 95 -21.46 -2.72 -10.56
N ARG A 96 -20.46 -1.84 -10.47
CA ARG A 96 -20.35 -0.68 -11.37
C ARG A 96 -18.91 -0.36 -11.79
N THR A 97 -18.28 -1.34 -12.42
CA THR A 97 -17.33 -1.18 -13.54
C THR A 97 -17.66 -2.27 -14.53
#